data_AF-A0A1B7NLU6-F1
#
_entry.id   AF-A0A1B7NLU6-F1
#
_cell.length_a   1.000
_cell.length_b   1.000
_cell.length_c   1.000
_cell.angle_alpha   90.00
_cell.angle_beta   90.00
_cell.angle_gamma   90.00
#
_symmetry.space_group_name_H-M   'P 1'
#
loop_
_entity.id
_entity.type
_entity.pdbx_description
1 polymer ?
#
loop_
_entity_poly.entity_id
_entity_poly.type
_entity_poly.pdbx_seq_one_letter_code
_entity_poly.pdbx_strand_id
1 'polypeptide(L)' 'MVFAHVAKNKGFKLVLGIWPDVKASFDSDKKILKDAIKGNEDVIAAITVGSETLYRGNFKGPELLEKINQVKKEIPGVR' A
#
# COMPACT_ATOMS: atom_id res chain seq x y z
N MET A 1 -11.91 0.82 -9.55
CA MET A 1 -10.78 -0.11 -9.63
C MET A 1 -11.27 -1.47 -10.14
N VAL A 2 -10.96 -1.83 -11.39
CA VAL A 2 -11.47 -3.07 -12.04
C VAL A 2 -11.05 -4.35 -11.27
N PHE A 3 -9.82 -4.35 -10.72
CA PHE A 3 -9.29 -5.51 -10.01
C PHE A 3 -9.97 -5.81 -8.67
N ALA A 4 -10.44 -4.80 -7.93
CA ALA A 4 -11.21 -5.03 -6.69
C ALA A 4 -12.53 -5.77 -6.97
N HIS A 5 -13.25 -5.35 -8.00
CA HIS A 5 -14.50 -5.99 -8.39
C HIS A 5 -14.27 -7.45 -8.83
N VAL A 6 -13.25 -7.70 -9.66
CA VAL A 6 -12.91 -9.06 -10.09
C VAL A 6 -12.47 -9.93 -8.91
N ALA A 7 -11.62 -9.42 -8.02
CA ALA A 7 -11.17 -10.14 -6.83
C ALA A 7 -12.35 -10.51 -5.92
N LYS A 8 -13.28 -9.57 -5.71
CA LYS A 8 -14.50 -9.82 -4.92
C LYS A 8 -15.36 -10.92 -5.54
N ASN A 9 -15.60 -10.86 -6.86
CA ASN A 9 -16.38 -11.88 -7.57
C ASN A 9 -15.72 -13.28 -7.57
N LYS A 10 -14.39 -13.33 -7.42
CA LYS A 10 -13.63 -14.59 -7.35
C LYS A 10 -13.33 -15.03 -5.91
N GLY A 11 -13.75 -14.27 -4.90
CA GLY A 11 -13.49 -14.56 -3.49
C GLY A 11 -12.02 -14.37 -3.07
N PHE A 12 -11.21 -13.67 -3.87
CA PHE A 12 -9.83 -13.36 -3.53
C PHE A 12 -9.73 -12.13 -2.63
N LYS A 13 -8.62 -12.01 -1.92
CA LYS A 13 -8.19 -10.78 -1.27
C LYS A 13 -6.96 -10.22 -1.99
N LEU A 14 -6.81 -8.90 -1.94
CA LEU A 14 -5.72 -8.18 -2.59
C LEU A 14 -4.69 -7.70 -1.57
N VAL A 15 -3.41 -7.85 -1.91
CA VAL A 15 -2.31 -7.14 -1.25
C VAL A 15 -1.86 -6.04 -2.22
N LEU A 16 -1.86 -4.79 -1.76
CA LEU A 16 -1.55 -3.63 -2.60
C LEU A 16 -0.16 -3.09 -2.24
N GLY A 17 0.67 -2.87 -3.24
CA GLY A 17 2.03 -2.35 -3.05
C GLY A 17 2.11 -0.84 -3.16
N ILE A 18 2.95 -0.23 -2.33
CA ILE A 18 3.43 1.15 -2.47
C ILE A 18 4.93 1.09 -2.76
N TRP A 19 5.41 1.90 -3.71
CA TRP A 19 6.83 2.07 -3.99
C TRP A 19 7.40 3.33 -3.30
N PRO A 20 8.13 3.19 -2.18
CA PRO A 20 8.52 4.32 -1.33
C PRO A 20 9.79 5.06 -1.77
N ASP A 21 10.52 4.52 -2.75
CA ASP A 21 11.89 4.94 -3.11
C ASP A 21 11.96 6.37 -3.64
N VAL A 22 10.98 6.78 -4.44
CA VAL A 22 10.87 8.13 -5.00
C VAL A 22 9.69 8.84 -4.37
N LYS A 23 9.88 10.06 -3.87
CA LYS A 23 8.81 10.83 -3.20
C LYS A 23 7.56 10.98 -4.06
N ALA A 24 7.72 11.26 -5.35
CA ALA A 24 6.60 11.39 -6.27
C ALA A 24 5.81 10.08 -6.41
N SER A 25 6.50 8.94 -6.52
CA SER A 25 5.85 7.62 -6.53
C SER A 25 5.12 7.34 -5.22
N PHE A 26 5.78 7.60 -4.09
CA PHE A 26 5.19 7.38 -2.77
C PHE A 26 3.92 8.20 -2.54
N ASP A 27 3.93 9.49 -2.90
CA ASP A 27 2.78 10.36 -2.77
C ASP A 27 1.65 9.99 -3.74
N SER A 28 2.00 9.63 -4.98
CA SER A 28 1.04 9.17 -5.99
C SER A 28 0.36 7.88 -5.57
N ASP A 29 1.13 6.88 -5.14
CA ASP A 29 0.63 5.57 -4.70
C ASP A 29 -0.29 5.72 -3.49
N LYS A 30 0.11 6.47 -2.45
CA LYS A 30 -0.77 6.72 -1.29
C LYS A 30 -2.10 7.36 -1.69
N LYS A 31 -2.08 8.36 -2.58
CA LYS A 31 -3.30 9.00 -3.07
C LYS A 31 -4.19 8.00 -3.81
N ILE A 32 -3.63 7.27 -4.78
CA ILE A 32 -4.37 6.29 -5.59
C ILE A 32 -4.96 5.19 -4.70
N LEU A 33 -4.18 4.67 -3.75
CA LEU A 33 -4.64 3.62 -2.85
C LEU A 33 -5.74 4.11 -1.91
N LYS A 34 -5.62 5.32 -1.36
CA LYS A 34 -6.69 5.91 -0.53
C LYS A 34 -8.02 6.00 -1.28
N ASP A 35 -7.98 6.43 -2.55
CA ASP A 35 -9.16 6.53 -3.41
C ASP A 35 -9.68 5.14 -3.80
N ALA A 36 -8.79 4.17 -4.06
CA ALA A 36 -9.14 2.84 -4.52
C ALA A 36 -9.68 1.91 -3.42
N ILE A 37 -9.20 2.07 -2.19
CA ILE A 37 -9.60 1.27 -1.03
C ILE A 37 -10.98 1.67 -0.54
N LYS A 38 -11.34 2.95 -0.64
CA LYS A 38 -12.65 3.46 -0.19
C LYS A 38 -13.80 2.69 -0.83
N GLY A 39 -14.59 2.00 0.00
CA GLY A 39 -15.72 1.16 -0.43
C GLY A 39 -15.34 -0.24 -0.95
N ASN A 40 -14.06 -0.60 -0.89
CA ASN A 40 -13.52 -1.92 -1.26
C ASN A 40 -12.72 -2.54 -0.10
N GLU A 41 -12.87 -2.04 1.12
CA GLU A 41 -12.08 -2.44 2.29
C GLU A 41 -12.20 -3.95 2.56
N ASP A 42 -13.36 -4.54 2.26
CA ASP A 42 -13.62 -5.96 2.43
C ASP A 42 -12.75 -6.85 1.55
N VAL A 43 -12.25 -6.37 0.40
CA VAL A 43 -11.42 -7.16 -0.52
C VAL A 43 -9.92 -6.91 -0.34
N ILE A 44 -9.50 -5.99 0.53
CA ILE A 44 -8.09 -5.67 0.77
C ILE A 44 -7.57 -6.42 2.00
N ALA A 45 -6.51 -7.21 1.83
CA ALA A 45 -5.86 -7.94 2.91
C ALA A 45 -4.79 -7.12 3.64
N ALA A 46 -3.95 -6.40 2.89
CA ALA A 46 -2.81 -5.65 3.43
C ALA A 46 -2.24 -4.64 2.42
N ILE A 47 -1.40 -3.72 2.91
CA ILE A 47 -0.55 -2.86 2.08
C ILE A 47 0.92 -3.17 2.36
N THR A 48 1.70 -3.46 1.32
CA THR A 48 3.16 -3.60 1.45
C THR A 48 3.83 -2.28 1.10
N VAL A 49 4.66 -1.75 2.01
CA VAL A 49 5.40 -0.51 1.80
C VAL A 49 6.83 -0.85 1.42
N GLY A 50 7.11 -0.79 0.12
CA GLY A 50 8.38 -1.20 -0.46
C GLY A 50 8.46 -2.70 -0.74
N SER A 51 9.27 -3.03 -1.75
CA SER A 51 9.70 -4.39 -2.05
C SER A 51 11.20 -4.41 -1.90
N GLU A 52 11.76 -5.22 -1.00
CA GLU A 52 13.21 -5.42 -0.86
C GLU A 52 14.03 -4.13 -0.62
N THR A 53 13.43 -3.08 -0.08
CA THR A 53 14.07 -1.76 -0.02
C THR A 53 15.25 -1.70 0.95
N LEU A 54 15.21 -2.48 2.05
CA LEU A 54 16.35 -2.67 2.94
C LEU A 54 17.45 -3.49 2.27
N TYR A 55 17.09 -4.55 1.53
CA TYR A 55 18.04 -5.39 0.80
C TYR A 55 18.81 -4.60 -0.27
N ARG A 56 18.12 -3.72 -1.00
CA ARG A 56 18.74 -2.82 -1.98
C ARG A 56 19.53 -1.66 -1.36
N GLY A 57 19.45 -1.45 -0.05
CA GLY A 57 20.09 -0.33 0.62
C GLY A 57 19.43 1.04 0.34
N ASN A 58 18.18 1.06 -0.13
CA ASN A 58 17.44 2.28 -0.41
C ASN A 58 17.08 3.04 0.88
N PHE A 59 16.88 2.30 1.98
CA PHE A 59 16.57 2.85 3.29
C PHE A 59 17.31 2.10 4.40
N LYS A 60 17.55 2.79 5.50
CA LYS A 60 17.79 2.19 6.81
C LYS A 60 16.45 1.78 7.45
N GLY A 61 16.51 0.86 8.42
CA GLY A 61 15.33 0.38 9.15
C GLY A 61 14.40 1.50 9.67
N PRO A 62 14.92 2.53 10.36
CA PRO A 62 14.10 3.64 10.84
C PRO A 62 13.42 4.45 9.74
N GLU A 63 14.08 4.69 8.61
CA GLU A 63 13.53 5.46 7.48
C GLU A 63 12.37 4.69 6.82
N LEU A 64 12.50 3.37 6.69
CA LEU A 64 11.41 2.52 6.20
C LEU A 64 10.24 2.49 7.20
N LEU A 65 10.53 2.42 8.50
CA LEU A 65 9.52 2.43 9.56
C LEU A 65 8.69 3.73 9.53
N GLU A 66 9.32 4.88 9.32
CA GLU A 66 8.62 6.17 9.18
C GLU A 66 7.61 6.13 8.03
N LYS A 67 8.00 5.59 6.87
CA LYS A 67 7.11 5.46 5.71
C LYS A 67 5.96 4.50 5.97
N ILE A 68 6.22 3.37 6.62
CA ILE A 68 5.18 2.42 7.05
C ILE A 68 4.16 3.13 7.96
N ASN A 69 4.64 3.85 8.98
CA ASN A 69 3.77 4.57 9.90
C ASN A 69 2.97 5.68 9.22
N GLN A 70 3.56 6.35 8.23
CA GLN A 70 2.84 7.34 7.43
C GLN A 70 1.69 6.71 6.64
N VAL A 71 1.91 5.56 6.01
CA VAL A 71 0.84 4.84 5.28
C VAL A 71 -0.27 4.40 6.24
N LYS A 72 0.07 3.82 7.40
CA LYS A 72 -0.92 3.41 8.42
C LYS A 72 -1.77 4.58 8.92
N LYS A 73 -1.19 5.77 9.02
CA LYS A 73 -1.90 7.00 9.41
C LYS A 73 -2.82 7.52 8.31
N GLU A 74 -2.36 7.51 7.06
CA GLU A 74 -3.11 8.07 5.92
C GLU A 74 -4.22 7.14 5.40
N ILE A 75 -4.06 5.83 5.59
CA ILE A 75 -4.98 4.77 5.14
C ILE A 75 -5.29 3.83 6.32
N PRO A 76 -6.15 4.24 7.27
CA PRO A 76 -6.48 3.43 8.44
C PRO A 76 -7.37 2.23 8.08
N GLY A 77 -7.36 1.21 8.94
CA GLY A 77 -8.27 0.06 8.83
C GLY A 77 -7.80 -1.08 7.91
N VAL A 78 -6.67 -0.90 7.22
CA VAL A 78 -5.98 -1.97 6.48
C VAL A 78 -4.70 -2.35 7.24
N ARG A 79 -4.35 -3.64 7.21
CA ARG A 79 -3.13 -4.16 7.85
C ARG A 79 -1.85 -3.69 7.16
#